data_AF-A0A4Q2Z3W1-F1
#
_entry.id   AF-A0A4Q2Z3W1-F1
#
_cell.length_a   1.000
_cell.length_b   1.000
_cell.length_c   1.000
_cell.angle_alpha   90.00
_cell.angle_beta   90.00
_cell.angle_gamma   90.00
#
_symmetry.space_group_name_H-M   'P 1'
#
loop_
_entity.id
_entity.type
_entity.pdbx_description
1 polymer ?
#
loop_
_entity_poly.entity_id
_entity_poly.type
_entity_poly.pdbx_seq_one_letter_code
_entity_poly.pdbx_strand_id
1 'polypeptide(L)' 'LLGCAAAETAKRLGARKLYLESNTVLKPAIKLYEKLGFRKVVGRASPYSRANIHMELDLGR' A
#
# COMPACT_ATOMS: atom_id res chain seq x y z
N LEU A 1 10.42 -2.55 11.86
CA LEU A 1 10.08 -2.78 10.44
C LEU A 1 9.67 -1.43 9.83
N LEU A 2 10.33 -0.98 8.76
CA LEU A 2 10.14 0.36 8.18
C LEU A 2 8.69 0.64 7.71
N GLY A 3 7.98 -0.38 7.21
CA GLY A 3 6.58 -0.24 6.77
C GLY A 3 5.61 0.17 7.88
N CYS A 4 5.84 -0.28 9.12
CA CYS A 4 5.03 0.12 10.27
C CYS A 4 5.27 1.60 10.63
N ALA A 5 6.53 2.04 10.60
CA ALA A 5 6.89 3.44 10.91
C ALA A 5 6.27 4.43 9.91
N ALA A 6 6.20 4.05 8.62
CA ALA A 6 5.52 4.86 7.60
C ALA A 6 4.01 4.96 7.86
N ALA A 7 3.36 3.86 8.24
CA ALA A 7 1.93 3.85 8.59
C ALA A 7 1.64 4.69 9.84
N GLU A 8 2.48 4.60 10.87
CA GLU A 8 2.37 5.42 12.08
C GLU A 8 2.58 6.90 11.81
N THR A 9 3.57 7.24 10.98
CA THR A 9 3.82 8.63 10.57
C THR A 9 2.62 9.18 9.80
N ALA A 10 2.07 8.42 8.86
CA ALA A 10 0.88 8.82 8.12
C ALA A 10 -0.34 9.02 9.04
N LYS A 11 -0.53 8.14 10.04
CA LYS A 11 -1.55 8.32 11.09
C LYS A 11 -1.34 9.62 11.87
N ARG A 12 -0.11 9.90 12.30
CA ARG A 12 0.24 11.14 13.02
C ARG A 12 -0.01 12.40 12.19
N LEU A 13 0.15 12.31 10.87
CA LEU A 13 -0.15 13.39 9.93
C LEU A 13 -1.66 13.53 9.63
N GLY A 14 -2.53 12.73 10.24
CA GLY A 14 -3.98 12.76 10.01
C GLY A 14 -4.39 12.13 8.67
N ALA A 15 -3.53 11.34 8.04
CA ALA A 15 -3.87 10.64 6.81
C ALA A 15 -4.91 9.54 7.11
N ARG A 16 -5.97 9.48 6.29
CA ARG A 16 -7.01 8.45 6.42
C ARG A 16 -6.67 7.16 5.68
N LYS A 17 -5.89 7.25 4.61
CA LYS A 17 -5.52 6.11 3.78
C LYS A 17 -4.08 6.24 3.29
N LEU A 18 -3.39 5.11 3.21
CA LEU A 18 -2.13 4.98 2.48
C LEU A 18 -2.36 4.22 1.19
N TYR A 19 -1.68 4.64 0.13
CA TYR A 19 -1.76 4.02 -1.18
C TYR A 19 -0.36 3.66 -1.66
N LEU A 20 -0.23 2.48 -2.26
CA LEU A 20 1.00 2.05 -2.91
C LEU A 20 0.72 1.37 -4.25
N GLU A 21 1.68 1.51 -5.15
CA GLU A 21 1.73 0.82 -6.43
C GLU A 21 2.88 -0.19 -6.39
N SER A 22 2.67 -1.39 -6.92
CA SER A 22 3.69 -2.44 -6.93
C SER A 22 3.58 -3.31 -8.19
N ASN A 23 4.40 -4.36 -8.25
CA ASN A 23 4.41 -5.33 -9.33
C ASN A 23 4.09 -6.75 -8.82
N THR A 24 3.17 -7.45 -9.47
CA THR A 24 2.72 -8.81 -9.11
C THR A 24 3.82 -9.87 -9.12
N VAL A 25 4.93 -9.63 -9.83
CA VAL A 25 6.14 -10.48 -9.82
C VAL A 25 6.80 -10.47 -8.43
N LEU A 26 6.70 -9.37 -7.68
CA LEU A 26 7.25 -9.21 -6.34
C LEU A 26 6.35 -9.85 -5.27
N LYS A 27 6.05 -11.14 -5.42
CA LYS A 27 5.23 -11.93 -4.48
C LYS A 27 5.64 -11.77 -3.00
N PRO A 28 6.94 -11.71 -2.63
CA PRO A 28 7.34 -11.49 -1.24
C PRO A 28 6.90 -10.12 -0.69
N ALA A 29 6.99 -9.07 -1.50
CA ALA A 29 6.59 -7.71 -1.12
C ALA A 29 5.07 -7.61 -0.95
N ILE A 30 4.30 -8.22 -1.86
CA ILE A 30 2.84 -8.24 -1.78
C ILE A 30 2.38 -8.92 -0.49
N LYS A 31 2.95 -10.08 -0.15
CA LYS A 31 2.65 -10.76 1.12
C LYS A 31 2.99 -9.90 2.34
N LEU A 32 4.06 -9.11 2.27
CA LEU A 32 4.41 -8.17 3.34
C LEU A 32 3.34 -7.08 3.49
N TYR A 33 2.88 -6.48 2.39
CA TYR A 33 1.83 -5.47 2.41
C TYR A 33 0.49 -6.04 2.90
N GLU A 34 0.11 -7.25 2.45
CA GLU A 34 -1.08 -7.96 2.95
C GLU A 34 -1.00 -8.17 4.47
N LYS A 35 0.16 -8.57 5.01
CA LYS A 35 0.38 -8.70 6.47
C LYS A 35 0.30 -7.37 7.22
N LEU A 36 0.68 -6.26 6.59
CA LEU A 36 0.54 -4.91 7.15
C LEU A 36 -0.91 -4.38 7.09
N GLY A 37 -1.84 -5.12 6.48
CA GLY A 37 -3.25 -4.77 6.37
C GLY A 37 -3.62 -4.06 5.07
N PHE A 38 -2.69 -3.94 4.11
CA PHE A 38 -3.01 -3.40 2.79
C PHE A 38 -3.93 -4.35 2.03
N ARG A 39 -4.90 -3.78 1.33
CA ARG A 39 -5.88 -4.48 0.49
C ARG A 39 -5.70 -4.08 -0.95
N LYS A 40 -5.89 -5.04 -1.86
CA LYS A 40 -5.82 -4.79 -3.31
C LYS A 40 -6.97 -3.89 -3.72
N VAL A 41 -6.65 -2.88 -4.52
CA VAL A 41 -7.63 -1.98 -5.14
C VAL A 41 -7.44 -1.98 -6.64
N VAL A 42 -8.53 -1.83 -7.37
CA VAL A 42 -8.54 -1.82 -8.84
C VAL A 42 -9.23 -0.52 -9.27
N GLY A 43 -8.72 0.13 -10.32
CA GLY A 43 -9.37 1.30 -10.91
C GLY A 43 -8.57 2.61 -10.89
N ARG A 44 -7.27 2.57 -10.59
CA ARG A 44 -6.39 3.73 -10.77
C ARG A 44 -5.50 3.54 -11.99
N ALA A 45 -5.51 4.51 -12.89
CA ALA A 45 -4.57 4.55 -14.00
C ALA A 45 -3.18 4.81 -13.41
N SER A 46 -2.28 3.83 -13.53
CA SER A 46 -0.87 4.02 -13.22
C SER A 46 -0.20 4.69 -14.41
N PRO A 47 0.54 5.81 -14.24
CA PRO A 47 1.41 6.35 -15.28
C PRO A 47 2.63 5.44 -15.55
N TYR A 48 2.87 4.45 -14.67
CA TYR A 48 3.98 3.51 -14.78
C TYR A 48 3.54 2.19 -15.41
N SER A 49 4.08 1.86 -16.58
CA SER A 49 3.79 0.61 -17.32
C SER A 49 4.18 -0.67 -16.56
N ARG A 50 5.04 -0.56 -15.54
CA ARG A 50 5.52 -1.69 -14.72
C ARG A 50 4.72 -1.90 -13.44
N ALA A 51 3.89 -0.95 -13.02
CA ALA A 51 3.02 -1.14 -11.87
C ALA A 51 1.71 -1.75 -12.34
N ASN A 52 1.44 -2.98 -11.90
CA ASN A 52 0.27 -3.75 -12.32
C ASN A 52 -0.59 -4.21 -11.14
N ILE A 53 -0.31 -3.69 -9.94
CA ILE A 53 -1.13 -3.89 -8.76
C ILE A 53 -1.10 -2.63 -7.89
N HIS A 54 -2.27 -2.32 -7.35
CA HIS A 54 -2.47 -1.21 -6.44
C HIS A 54 -2.99 -1.75 -5.12
N MET A 55 -2.51 -1.19 -4.02
CA MET A 55 -2.96 -1.56 -2.70
C MET A 55 -3.18 -0.33 -1.83
N GLU A 56 -4.20 -0.39 -0.98
CA GLU A 56 -4.48 0.65 0.00
C GLU A 56 -4.52 0.08 1.41
N LEU A 57 -4.03 0.86 2.37
CA LEU A 57 -4.20 0.61 3.79
C LEU A 57 -5.11 1.69 4.34
N ASP A 58 -6.24 1.28 4.88
CA ASP A 58 -7.10 2.18 5.64
C ASP A 58 -6.47 2.42 7.02
N LEU A 59 -6.19 3.68 7.32
CA LEU A 59 -5.62 4.09 8.60
C LEU A 59 -6.71 4.54 9.59
N GLY A 60 -7.97 4.58 9.16
CA GLY A 60 -9.11 5.07 9.92
C GLY A 60 -9.93 3.98 10.61
N ARG A 61 -9.73 3.85 11.93
CA ARG A 61 -10.72 4.27 12.94
C ARG A 61 -9.97 4.75 14.17
#